data_AF-B3PD84-F1
#
_entry.id   AF-B3PD84-F1
#
_cell.length_a   1.000
_cell.length_b   1.000
_cell.length_c   1.000
_cell.angle_alpha   90.00
_cell.angle_beta   90.00
_cell.angle_gamma   90.00
#
_symmetry.space_group_name_H-M   'P 1'
#
loop_
_entity.id
_entity.type
_entity.pdbx_description
1 polymer ?
#
loop_
_entity_poly.entity_id
_entity_poly.type
_entity_poly.pdbx_seq_one_letter_code
_entity_poly.pdbx_strand_id
1 'polypeptide(L)'
;MSDFTEDTELLQADASFEQPLRRVSYEPGMLLGLEATRDEQEYHRRRLTRHQYWFQGYGTLAGMVVSLAPATAANNNPTKTRLLVSQGIGIDGLGREVLVRESYGIDLADWLRAQTITQLYAGYDDVAKVLHLKVTVRQQAVPVGLQPVLARKLNFTTDAVQPSRQLDSIQLELVAERPPTGNDLYQPWGAHDPVANDVPAALTDSESQYLDDVTADSAAAGAQLALHARLLHALEGKGLNAQLAADALGEGARLLLARIEIDIPDLEPLLASKEGQALVNPNLIRVNNLVRPFLVTPSQLAYLQANA
;
A
#
# COMPACT_ATOMS: atom_id res chain seq x y z
N MET A 1 11.69 -15.44 13.57
CA MET A 1 11.76 -14.13 14.27
C MET A 1 12.70 -13.13 13.58
N SER A 2 13.53 -13.53 12.59
CA SER A 2 14.39 -12.61 11.81
C SER A 2 13.63 -11.79 10.77
N ASP A 3 12.72 -12.42 10.03
CA ASP A 3 12.19 -11.84 8.78
C ASP A 3 11.26 -10.65 9.00
N PHE A 4 10.48 -10.68 10.09
CA PHE A 4 9.63 -9.54 10.49
C PHE A 4 10.45 -8.33 10.94
N THR A 5 11.59 -8.55 11.57
CA THR A 5 12.49 -7.47 12.00
C THR A 5 13.19 -6.84 10.80
N GLU A 6 13.70 -7.66 9.87
CA GLU A 6 14.36 -7.18 8.64
C GLU A 6 13.39 -6.39 7.73
N ASP A 7 12.14 -6.83 7.58
CA ASP A 7 11.13 -6.07 6.82
C ASP A 7 10.78 -4.73 7.47
N THR A 8 10.69 -4.69 8.80
CA THR A 8 10.42 -3.45 9.56
C THR A 8 11.55 -2.44 9.39
N GLU A 9 12.81 -2.88 9.42
CA GLU A 9 13.98 -2.02 9.18
C GLU A 9 13.97 -1.42 7.78
N LEU A 10 13.60 -2.21 6.76
CA LEU A 10 13.49 -1.72 5.38
C LEU A 10 12.36 -0.70 5.23
N LEU A 11 11.20 -0.96 5.84
CA LEU A 11 10.08 -0.01 5.87
C LEU A 11 10.49 1.33 6.51
N GLN A 12 11.21 1.28 7.63
CA GLN A 12 11.74 2.48 8.29
C GLN A 12 12.72 3.24 7.40
N ALA A 13 13.64 2.55 6.74
CA ALA A 13 14.60 3.17 5.83
C ALA A 13 13.92 3.86 4.62
N ASP A 14 12.88 3.22 4.08
CA ASP A 14 12.12 3.74 2.94
C ASP A 14 11.19 4.91 3.35
N ALA A 15 10.65 4.89 4.57
CA ALA A 15 9.84 5.97 5.14
C ALA A 15 10.66 7.16 5.68
N SER A 16 11.97 7.02 5.80
CA SER A 16 12.88 8.10 6.22
C SER A 16 13.15 9.07 5.06
N PHE A 17 12.15 9.87 4.69
CA PHE A 17 12.20 10.80 3.55
C PHE A 17 13.06 12.04 3.80
N GLU A 18 13.21 12.46 5.06
CA GLU A 18 13.98 13.61 5.51
C GLU A 18 15.50 13.37 5.49
N GLN A 19 15.93 12.11 5.61
CA GLN A 19 17.35 11.78 5.65
C GLN A 19 18.03 12.14 4.33
N PRO A 20 19.15 12.87 4.30
CA PRO A 20 19.86 13.14 3.06
C PRO A 20 20.36 11.85 2.39
N LEU A 21 20.12 11.70 1.09
CA LEU A 21 20.70 10.59 0.33
C LEU A 21 22.21 10.80 0.16
N ARG A 22 22.99 9.75 0.41
CA ARG A 22 24.44 9.75 0.24
C ARG A 22 24.81 8.70 -0.81
N ARG A 23 25.72 9.05 -1.70
CA ARG A 23 26.29 8.13 -2.69
C ARG A 23 27.74 7.87 -2.35
N VAL A 24 28.24 6.69 -2.70
CA VAL A 24 29.65 6.36 -2.56
C VAL A 24 30.47 7.21 -3.54
N SER A 25 31.57 7.80 -3.06
CA SER A 25 32.57 8.48 -3.90
C SER A 25 33.75 7.53 -4.06
N TYR A 26 33.86 6.88 -5.22
CA TYR A 26 34.97 5.98 -5.50
C TYR A 26 36.23 6.76 -5.83
N GLU A 27 37.27 6.57 -5.03
CA GLU A 27 38.57 7.21 -5.22
C GLU A 27 39.68 6.17 -5.48
N PRO A 28 40.72 6.50 -6.27
CA PRO A 28 41.87 5.62 -6.46
C PRO A 28 42.52 5.22 -5.12
N GLY A 29 42.76 3.93 -4.96
CA GLY A 29 43.35 3.37 -3.73
C GLY A 29 42.36 3.09 -2.60
N MET A 30 41.06 3.40 -2.78
CA MET A 30 40.03 3.04 -1.81
C MET A 30 39.77 1.52 -1.79
N LEU A 31 39.73 0.93 -0.59
CA LEU A 31 39.36 -0.46 -0.42
C LEU A 31 37.85 -0.62 -0.60
N LEU A 32 37.43 -1.49 -1.53
CA LEU A 32 36.03 -1.77 -1.78
C LEU A 32 35.50 -2.81 -0.78
N GLY A 33 34.81 -2.31 0.24
CA GLY A 33 34.07 -3.13 1.21
C GLY A 33 32.66 -3.49 0.75
N LEU A 34 32.01 -4.35 1.54
CA LEU A 34 30.60 -4.70 1.35
C LEU A 34 29.67 -3.51 1.67
N GLU A 35 30.13 -2.62 2.55
CA GLU A 35 29.44 -1.41 2.94
C GLU A 35 29.26 -0.49 1.73
N ALA A 36 30.32 -0.30 0.94
CA ALA A 36 30.26 0.54 -0.25
C ALA A 36 29.25 0.03 -1.29
N THR A 37 29.17 -1.29 -1.51
CA THR A 37 28.20 -1.84 -2.48
C THR A 37 26.77 -1.81 -1.95
N ARG A 38 26.58 -1.94 -0.63
CA ARG A 38 25.27 -1.79 0.01
C ARG A 38 24.77 -0.35 -0.03
N ASP A 39 25.63 0.61 0.31
CA ASP A 39 25.31 2.04 0.29
C ASP A 39 24.94 2.50 -1.14
N GLU A 40 25.65 2.00 -2.16
CA GLU A 40 25.33 2.28 -3.56
C GLU A 40 23.93 1.74 -3.95
N GLN A 41 23.61 0.49 -3.60
CA GLN A 41 22.29 -0.09 -3.86
C GLN A 41 21.17 0.66 -3.13
N GLU A 42 21.40 0.96 -1.85
CA GLU A 42 20.44 1.71 -1.03
C GLU A 42 20.18 3.10 -1.61
N TYR A 43 21.23 3.81 -2.05
CA TYR A 43 21.09 5.12 -2.70
C TYR A 43 20.17 5.07 -3.92
N HIS A 44 20.40 4.12 -4.84
CA HIS A 44 19.60 4.00 -6.05
C HIS A 44 18.15 3.63 -5.75
N ARG A 45 17.94 2.66 -4.85
CA ARG A 45 16.61 2.23 -4.41
C ARG A 45 15.85 3.38 -3.79
N ARG A 46 16.41 4.03 -2.76
CA ARG A 46 15.75 5.14 -2.04
C ARG A 46 15.54 6.35 -2.94
N ARG A 47 16.46 6.68 -3.85
CA ARG A 47 16.26 7.77 -4.81
C ARG A 47 15.06 7.51 -5.72
N LEU A 48 14.90 6.29 -6.22
CA LEU A 48 13.78 5.91 -7.06
C LEU A 48 12.45 5.90 -6.27
N THR A 49 12.44 5.33 -5.07
CA THR A 49 11.28 5.32 -4.17
C THR A 49 10.83 6.74 -3.83
N ARG A 50 11.74 7.64 -3.46
CA ARG A 50 11.43 9.05 -3.17
C ARG A 50 10.88 9.79 -4.37
N HIS A 51 11.43 9.54 -5.56
CA HIS A 51 10.92 10.14 -6.78
C HIS A 51 9.48 9.71 -7.04
N GLN A 52 9.20 8.41 -6.95
CA GLN A 52 7.83 7.89 -7.11
C GLN A 52 6.89 8.46 -6.05
N TYR A 53 7.28 8.42 -4.78
CA TYR A 53 6.50 8.95 -3.67
C TYR A 53 6.08 10.40 -3.88
N TRP A 54 7.04 11.31 -4.14
CA TRP A 54 6.76 12.74 -4.18
C TRP A 54 6.08 13.19 -5.48
N PHE A 55 6.42 12.58 -6.63
CA PHE A 55 5.91 13.02 -7.93
C PHE A 55 4.67 12.26 -8.41
N GLN A 56 4.54 10.98 -8.06
CA GLN A 56 3.43 10.15 -8.52
C GLN A 56 2.41 9.88 -7.40
N GLY A 57 2.85 9.90 -6.14
CA GLY A 57 2.04 9.43 -5.03
C GLY A 57 1.97 7.91 -5.02
N TYR A 58 0.84 7.36 -4.58
CA TYR A 58 0.58 5.92 -4.54
C TYR A 58 -0.73 5.57 -5.21
N GLY A 59 -0.84 4.34 -5.71
CA GLY A 59 -2.03 3.90 -6.42
C GLY A 59 -1.78 2.75 -7.39
N THR A 60 -2.88 2.23 -7.93
CA THR A 60 -2.85 1.27 -9.03
C THR A 60 -2.68 2.00 -10.35
N LEU A 61 -1.71 1.61 -11.16
CA LEU A 61 -1.56 2.12 -12.54
C LEU A 61 -2.35 1.25 -13.53
N ALA A 62 -2.19 -0.07 -13.46
CA ALA A 62 -2.89 -1.00 -14.33
C ALA A 62 -3.06 -2.39 -13.69
N GLY A 63 -4.21 -3.04 -13.90
CA GLY A 63 -4.45 -4.41 -13.47
C GLY A 63 -4.84 -4.57 -11.99
N MET A 64 -4.31 -5.61 -11.34
CA MET A 64 -4.57 -5.98 -9.94
C MET A 64 -6.07 -6.06 -9.60
N VAL A 65 -6.87 -6.60 -10.50
CA VAL A 65 -8.31 -6.75 -10.32
C VAL A 65 -8.54 -7.89 -9.33
N VAL A 66 -9.33 -7.61 -8.29
CA VAL A 66 -9.81 -8.61 -7.34
C VAL A 66 -11.11 -9.21 -7.88
N SER A 67 -11.16 -10.53 -7.99
CA SER A 67 -12.31 -11.28 -8.49
C SER A 67 -12.54 -12.56 -7.68
N LEU A 68 -13.69 -13.20 -7.88
CA LEU A 68 -14.07 -14.43 -7.21
C LEU A 68 -13.96 -15.63 -8.15
N ALA A 69 -13.50 -16.76 -7.62
CA ALA A 69 -13.48 -18.05 -8.31
C ALA A 69 -14.05 -19.16 -7.40
N PRO A 70 -15.21 -19.74 -7.72
CA PRO A 70 -16.12 -19.34 -8.79
C PRO A 70 -16.79 -17.99 -8.51
N ALA A 71 -17.21 -17.27 -9.56
CA ALA A 71 -17.87 -15.97 -9.41
C ALA A 71 -19.29 -16.10 -8.83
N THR A 72 -19.95 -17.23 -9.09
CA THR A 72 -21.31 -17.52 -8.61
C THR A 72 -21.43 -19.00 -8.24
N ALA A 73 -22.32 -19.31 -7.31
CA ALA A 73 -22.71 -20.69 -7.00
C ALA A 73 -24.06 -21.01 -7.66
N ALA A 74 -24.21 -22.25 -8.13
CA ALA A 74 -25.46 -22.71 -8.75
C ALA A 74 -26.66 -22.70 -7.78
N ASN A 75 -26.39 -22.91 -6.49
CA ASN A 75 -27.38 -22.98 -5.43
C ASN A 75 -26.97 -22.05 -4.28
N ASN A 76 -27.86 -21.84 -3.31
CA ASN A 76 -27.55 -21.05 -2.12
C ASN A 76 -26.59 -21.73 -1.12
N ASN A 77 -25.88 -22.79 -1.53
CA ASN A 77 -24.99 -23.55 -0.66
C ASN A 77 -23.57 -22.96 -0.68
N PRO A 78 -22.87 -22.95 0.47
CA PRO A 78 -21.45 -22.61 0.53
C PRO A 78 -20.63 -23.45 -0.45
N THR A 79 -19.74 -22.80 -1.20
CA THR A 79 -18.85 -23.46 -2.18
C THR A 79 -17.41 -23.00 -1.94
N LYS A 80 -16.42 -23.83 -2.28
CA LYS A 80 -15.01 -23.44 -2.18
C LYS A 80 -14.76 -22.21 -3.05
N THR A 81 -14.50 -21.08 -2.40
CA THR A 81 -14.41 -19.76 -3.05
C THR A 81 -13.03 -19.20 -2.80
N ARG A 82 -12.38 -18.75 -3.88
CA ARG A 82 -11.08 -18.09 -3.85
C ARG A 82 -11.21 -16.65 -4.29
N LEU A 83 -10.50 -15.77 -3.61
CA LEU A 83 -10.26 -14.40 -4.04
C LEU A 83 -9.03 -14.40 -4.93
N LEU A 84 -9.19 -14.00 -6.19
CA LEU A 84 -8.11 -13.92 -7.16
C LEU A 84 -7.71 -12.46 -7.37
N VAL A 85 -6.42 -12.18 -7.26
CA VAL A 85 -5.81 -10.89 -7.63
C VAL A 85 -5.08 -11.09 -8.95
N SER A 86 -5.50 -10.39 -10.00
CA SER A 86 -4.86 -10.48 -11.31
C SER A 86 -3.48 -9.83 -11.33
N GLN A 87 -2.71 -10.11 -12.37
CA GLN A 87 -1.48 -9.39 -12.69
C GLN A 87 -1.72 -7.88 -12.79
N GLY A 88 -0.68 -7.10 -12.52
CA GLY A 88 -0.73 -5.64 -12.64
C GLY A 88 0.45 -4.95 -11.97
N ILE A 89 0.42 -3.62 -12.02
CA ILE A 89 1.48 -2.74 -11.53
C ILE A 89 0.89 -1.51 -10.84
N GLY A 90 1.56 -1.06 -9.80
CA GLY A 90 1.25 0.17 -9.08
C GLY A 90 2.40 0.63 -8.20
N ILE A 91 2.13 1.66 -7.42
CA ILE A 91 3.06 2.21 -6.43
C ILE A 91 2.40 2.09 -5.07
N ASP A 92 3.12 1.53 -4.10
CA ASP A 92 2.64 1.39 -2.74
C ASP A 92 2.70 2.71 -1.95
N GLY A 93 2.14 2.72 -0.75
CA GLY A 93 2.00 3.94 0.03
C GLY A 93 3.33 4.55 0.51
N LEU A 94 4.48 3.87 0.34
CA LEU A 94 5.82 4.40 0.58
C LEU A 94 6.58 4.76 -0.72
N GLY A 95 5.92 4.67 -1.88
CA GLY A 95 6.53 5.02 -3.17
C GLY A 95 7.31 3.87 -3.82
N ARG A 96 7.14 2.62 -3.34
CA ARG A 96 7.84 1.46 -3.88
C ARG A 96 7.01 0.83 -5.00
N GLU A 97 7.68 0.34 -6.02
CA GLU A 97 7.01 -0.35 -7.12
C GLU A 97 6.42 -1.68 -6.62
N VAL A 98 5.15 -1.91 -6.97
CA VAL A 98 4.45 -3.18 -6.76
C VAL A 98 4.17 -3.80 -8.10
N LEU A 99 4.82 -4.92 -8.39
CA LEU A 99 4.63 -5.68 -9.62
C LEU A 99 4.06 -7.07 -9.31
N VAL A 100 2.77 -7.26 -9.62
CA VAL A 100 2.09 -8.54 -9.51
C VAL A 100 2.29 -9.30 -10.82
N ARG A 101 3.27 -10.22 -10.84
CA ARG A 101 3.70 -10.95 -12.05
C ARG A 101 2.79 -12.10 -12.45
N GLU A 102 2.07 -12.68 -11.51
CA GLU A 102 1.14 -13.80 -11.72
C GLU A 102 -0.11 -13.61 -10.88
N SER A 103 -1.20 -14.28 -11.27
CA SER A 103 -2.43 -14.20 -10.50
C SER A 103 -2.31 -14.96 -9.19
N TYR A 104 -2.53 -14.28 -8.08
CA TYR A 104 -2.51 -14.89 -6.74
C TYR A 104 -3.93 -15.19 -6.27
N GLY A 105 -4.11 -16.34 -5.61
CA GLY A 105 -5.38 -16.76 -5.06
C GLY A 105 -5.32 -16.92 -3.54
N ILE A 106 -6.27 -16.32 -2.83
CA ILE A 106 -6.49 -16.53 -1.40
C ILE A 106 -7.70 -17.44 -1.25
N ASP A 107 -7.55 -18.59 -0.61
CA ASP A 107 -8.70 -19.41 -0.22
C ASP A 107 -9.43 -18.72 0.94
N LEU A 108 -10.65 -18.26 0.67
CA LEU A 108 -11.40 -17.44 1.62
C LEU A 108 -11.78 -18.25 2.87
N ALA A 109 -12.08 -19.53 2.73
CA ALA A 109 -12.47 -20.36 3.86
C ALA A 109 -11.27 -20.64 4.78
N ASP A 110 -10.11 -20.93 4.20
CA ASP A 110 -8.88 -21.12 4.97
C ASP A 110 -8.45 -19.82 5.67
N TRP A 111 -8.55 -18.68 4.99
CA TRP A 111 -8.23 -17.39 5.60
C TRP A 111 -9.16 -17.05 6.77
N LEU A 112 -10.48 -17.22 6.59
CA LEU A 112 -11.47 -16.96 7.66
C LEU A 112 -11.23 -17.83 8.89
N ARG A 113 -10.89 -19.11 8.69
CA ARG A 113 -10.55 -20.04 9.79
C ARG A 113 -9.27 -19.68 10.53
N ALA A 114 -8.32 -19.06 9.84
CA ALA A 114 -7.07 -18.62 10.45
C ALA A 114 -7.23 -17.35 11.31
N GLN A 115 -8.36 -16.64 11.21
CA GLN A 115 -8.58 -15.41 11.96
C GLN A 115 -9.05 -15.68 13.39
N THR A 116 -8.63 -14.81 14.31
CA THR A 116 -9.20 -14.73 15.64
C THR A 116 -10.55 -14.01 15.63
N ILE A 117 -11.38 -14.27 16.64
CA ILE A 117 -12.68 -13.61 16.79
C ILE A 117 -12.54 -12.07 16.85
N THR A 118 -11.52 -11.57 17.55
CA THR A 118 -11.23 -10.14 17.66
C THR A 118 -10.92 -9.51 16.30
N GLN A 119 -10.15 -10.19 15.45
CA GLN A 119 -9.83 -9.72 14.10
C GLN A 119 -11.08 -9.67 13.23
N LEU A 120 -11.94 -10.68 13.26
CA LEU A 120 -13.18 -10.68 12.49
C LEU A 120 -14.14 -9.57 12.92
N TYR A 121 -14.27 -9.33 14.24
CA TYR A 121 -15.11 -8.26 14.76
C TYR A 121 -14.66 -6.85 14.35
N ALA A 122 -13.37 -6.65 14.03
CA ALA A 122 -12.88 -5.37 13.52
C ALA A 122 -13.50 -5.00 12.15
N GLY A 123 -13.90 -6.00 11.36
CA GLY A 123 -14.56 -5.83 10.07
C GLY A 123 -16.07 -6.06 10.08
N TYR A 124 -16.63 -6.68 11.11
CA TYR A 124 -18.03 -7.09 11.15
C TYR A 124 -18.96 -5.95 11.58
N ASP A 125 -20.01 -5.68 10.82
CA ASP A 125 -21.13 -4.79 11.19
C ASP A 125 -22.29 -5.62 11.72
N ASP A 126 -22.57 -5.49 13.02
CA ASP A 126 -23.63 -6.27 13.67
C ASP A 126 -25.05 -5.80 13.34
N VAL A 127 -25.21 -4.55 12.87
CA VAL A 127 -26.51 -4.01 12.47
C VAL A 127 -26.83 -4.46 11.04
N ALA A 128 -25.88 -4.28 10.13
CA ALA A 128 -26.05 -4.68 8.72
C ALA A 128 -25.91 -6.19 8.51
N LYS A 129 -25.29 -6.91 9.46
CA LYS A 129 -24.93 -8.34 9.34
C LYS A 129 -24.01 -8.60 8.16
N VAL A 130 -22.99 -7.75 8.03
CA VAL A 130 -22.02 -7.78 6.92
C VAL A 130 -20.60 -7.81 7.48
N LEU A 131 -19.77 -8.70 6.96
CA LEU A 131 -18.33 -8.70 7.19
C LEU A 131 -17.62 -7.89 6.10
N HIS A 132 -16.99 -6.80 6.50
CA HIS A 132 -16.15 -5.98 5.63
C HIS A 132 -14.70 -6.45 5.67
N LEU A 133 -14.15 -6.72 4.49
CA LEU A 133 -12.74 -7.04 4.30
C LEU A 133 -12.12 -6.04 3.32
N LYS A 134 -10.83 -5.77 3.46
CA LYS A 134 -10.03 -5.09 2.46
C LYS A 134 -8.91 -6.00 1.96
N VAL A 135 -8.67 -5.96 0.65
CA VAL A 135 -7.52 -6.58 0.02
C VAL A 135 -6.48 -5.50 -0.19
N THR A 136 -5.28 -5.71 0.35
CA THR A 136 -4.15 -4.78 0.19
C THR A 136 -2.94 -5.49 -0.37
N VAL A 137 -2.11 -4.73 -1.07
CA VAL A 137 -0.80 -5.19 -1.55
C VAL A 137 0.28 -4.19 -1.15
N ARG A 138 1.48 -4.65 -0.87
CA ARG A 138 2.66 -3.79 -0.71
C ARG A 138 3.91 -4.49 -1.26
N GLN A 139 4.97 -3.71 -1.50
CA GLN A 139 6.26 -4.30 -1.80
C GLN A 139 6.84 -4.97 -0.55
N GLN A 140 7.47 -6.13 -0.76
CA GLN A 140 8.20 -6.85 0.27
C GLN A 140 9.48 -7.44 -0.34
N ALA A 141 10.63 -7.10 0.24
CA ALA A 141 11.89 -7.74 -0.12
C ALA A 141 11.94 -9.15 0.48
N VAL A 142 12.22 -10.15 -0.34
CA VAL A 142 12.31 -11.54 0.10
C VAL A 142 13.71 -12.08 -0.19
N PRO A 143 14.44 -12.58 0.83
CA PRO A 143 15.74 -13.19 0.62
C PRO A 143 15.63 -14.46 -0.21
N VAL A 144 16.45 -14.58 -1.27
CA VAL A 144 16.46 -15.77 -2.15
C VAL A 144 17.87 -16.23 -2.51
N GLY A 145 17.97 -17.48 -2.96
CA GLY A 145 19.22 -18.07 -3.44
C GLY A 145 20.25 -18.21 -2.32
N LEU A 146 20.03 -19.14 -1.39
CA LEU A 146 20.96 -19.41 -0.31
C LEU A 146 22.34 -19.84 -0.87
N GLN A 147 23.40 -19.22 -0.38
CA GLN A 147 24.78 -19.55 -0.73
C GLN A 147 25.60 -19.78 0.54
N PRO A 148 26.59 -20.69 0.50
CA PRO A 148 27.55 -20.85 1.58
C PRO A 148 28.32 -19.55 1.82
N VAL A 149 28.47 -19.17 3.08
CA VAL A 149 29.29 -18.03 3.50
C VAL A 149 30.16 -18.39 4.68
N LEU A 150 31.19 -17.59 4.94
CA LEU A 150 31.90 -17.67 6.20
C LEU A 150 30.96 -17.23 7.33
N ALA A 151 30.87 -18.07 8.38
CA ALA A 151 30.10 -17.77 9.58
C ALA A 151 30.58 -16.46 10.21
N ARG A 152 29.76 -15.40 10.14
CA ARG A 152 30.07 -14.07 10.71
C ARG A 152 29.24 -13.72 11.95
N LYS A 153 28.05 -14.30 12.11
CA LYS A 153 27.17 -14.08 13.27
C LYS A 153 27.44 -15.16 14.33
N LEU A 154 27.33 -14.77 15.60
CA LEU A 154 27.38 -15.70 16.74
C LEU A 154 26.28 -16.75 16.55
N ASN A 155 26.63 -18.04 16.66
CA ASN A 155 25.76 -19.21 16.43
C ASN A 155 25.53 -19.65 14.97
N PHE A 156 26.28 -19.13 14.00
CA PHE A 156 26.41 -19.85 12.73
C PHE A 156 27.33 -21.07 12.90
N THR A 157 26.82 -22.25 12.55
CA THR A 157 27.56 -23.52 12.60
C THR A 157 28.56 -23.59 11.44
N THR A 158 29.19 -24.76 11.26
CA THR A 158 30.12 -25.06 10.16
C THR A 158 29.56 -24.88 8.75
N ASP A 159 28.22 -24.87 8.59
CA ASP A 159 27.54 -24.79 7.28
C ASP A 159 26.67 -23.53 7.16
N ALA A 160 27.28 -22.37 7.45
CA ALA A 160 26.59 -21.10 7.37
C ALA A 160 26.18 -20.80 5.93
N VAL A 161 24.88 -20.58 5.72
CA VAL A 161 24.33 -20.09 4.45
C VAL A 161 23.69 -18.73 4.65
N GLN A 162 23.78 -17.88 3.64
CA GLN A 162 23.10 -16.58 3.59
C GLN A 162 22.43 -16.38 2.23
N PRO A 163 21.37 -15.57 2.17
CA PRO A 163 20.77 -15.17 0.90
C PRO A 163 21.79 -14.43 0.03
N SER A 164 21.89 -14.81 -1.24
CA SER A 164 22.75 -14.13 -2.23
C SER A 164 22.04 -13.00 -2.96
N ARG A 165 20.70 -12.98 -2.92
CA ARG A 165 19.87 -11.98 -3.61
C ARG A 165 18.70 -11.58 -2.72
N GLN A 166 18.23 -10.35 -2.93
CA GLN A 166 16.93 -9.89 -2.47
C GLN A 166 16.00 -9.85 -3.67
N LEU A 167 14.88 -10.55 -3.59
CA LEU A 167 13.82 -10.52 -4.59
C LEU A 167 12.84 -9.41 -4.24
N ASP A 168 12.59 -8.51 -5.17
CA ASP A 168 11.43 -7.61 -5.08
C ASP A 168 10.16 -8.43 -5.29
N SER A 169 9.49 -8.71 -4.19
CA SER A 169 8.24 -9.45 -4.14
C SER A 169 7.13 -8.54 -3.64
N ILE A 170 5.94 -9.12 -3.52
CA ILE A 170 4.77 -8.46 -2.95
C ILE A 170 4.32 -9.21 -1.69
N GLN A 171 3.70 -8.47 -0.78
CA GLN A 171 2.87 -9.04 0.26
C GLN A 171 1.42 -8.72 -0.06
N LEU A 172 0.61 -9.77 -0.27
CA LEU A 172 -0.84 -9.66 -0.39
C LEU A 172 -1.48 -9.97 0.97
N GLU A 173 -2.33 -9.06 1.43
CA GLU A 173 -3.01 -9.19 2.71
C GLU A 173 -4.52 -9.04 2.51
N LEU A 174 -5.27 -9.87 3.22
CA LEU A 174 -6.69 -9.73 3.43
C LEU A 174 -6.86 -9.35 4.89
N VAL A 175 -7.56 -8.23 5.15
CA VAL A 175 -7.73 -7.67 6.50
C VAL A 175 -9.20 -7.41 6.74
N ALA A 176 -9.73 -7.86 7.89
CA ALA A 176 -11.08 -7.51 8.32
C ALA A 176 -11.07 -6.09 8.90
N GLU A 177 -11.75 -5.17 8.22
CA GLU A 177 -11.80 -3.76 8.58
C GLU A 177 -13.05 -3.10 7.98
N ARG A 178 -13.78 -2.35 8.82
CA ARG A 178 -14.91 -1.55 8.36
C ARG A 178 -14.47 -0.41 7.43
N PRO A 179 -15.29 -0.01 6.45
CA PRO A 179 -14.98 1.17 5.66
C PRO A 179 -14.82 2.42 6.54
N PRO A 180 -13.79 3.25 6.30
CA PRO A 180 -13.62 4.49 7.04
C PRO A 180 -14.82 5.39 6.76
N THR A 181 -15.30 6.06 7.80
CA THR A 181 -16.39 7.02 7.70
C THR A 181 -15.82 8.38 7.33
N GLY A 182 -16.06 8.84 6.10
CA GLY A 182 -15.94 10.25 5.74
C GLY A 182 -14.54 10.82 5.60
N ASN A 183 -13.63 10.17 4.88
CA ASN A 183 -12.36 10.80 4.50
C ASN A 183 -12.24 10.95 2.97
N ASP A 184 -12.96 11.93 2.42
CA ASP A 184 -12.84 12.36 1.02
C ASP A 184 -11.67 13.35 0.82
N LEU A 185 -10.74 13.43 1.78
CA LEU A 185 -9.58 14.31 1.68
C LEU A 185 -8.61 13.78 0.63
N TYR A 186 -7.95 14.70 -0.04
CA TYR A 186 -6.91 14.37 -1.00
C TYR A 186 -5.66 13.85 -0.28
N GLN A 187 -5.38 12.55 -0.40
CA GLN A 187 -4.21 11.91 0.20
C GLN A 187 -3.24 11.43 -0.89
N PRO A 188 -2.32 12.28 -1.37
CA PRO A 188 -1.35 11.90 -2.39
C PRO A 188 -0.25 10.97 -1.86
N TRP A 189 0.01 10.98 -0.55
CA TRP A 189 1.16 10.33 0.06
C TRP A 189 0.71 9.41 1.20
N GLY A 190 0.95 8.10 1.08
CA GLY A 190 0.42 7.11 2.03
C GLY A 190 0.99 7.22 3.45
N ALA A 191 2.17 7.83 3.59
CA ALA A 191 2.83 8.02 4.88
C ALA A 191 2.64 9.41 5.50
N HIS A 192 2.05 10.37 4.77
CA HIS A 192 1.75 11.70 5.28
C HIS A 192 0.23 11.86 5.44
N ASP A 193 -0.16 12.85 6.22
CA ASP A 193 -1.57 13.15 6.41
C ASP A 193 -2.22 13.63 5.10
N PRO A 194 -3.53 13.38 4.93
CA PRO A 194 -4.29 13.95 3.84
C PRO A 194 -4.20 15.48 3.84
N VAL A 195 -4.18 16.06 2.65
CA VAL A 195 -4.21 17.51 2.44
C VAL A 195 -5.59 18.02 2.84
N ALA A 196 -5.64 19.01 3.73
CA ALA A 196 -6.88 19.63 4.18
C ALA A 196 -7.67 20.23 3.01
N ASN A 197 -9.00 20.26 3.09
CA ASN A 197 -9.82 20.89 2.05
C ASN A 197 -9.87 22.41 2.17
N ASP A 198 -9.69 22.94 3.37
CA ASP A 198 -9.75 24.36 3.64
C ASP A 198 -8.51 25.09 3.12
N VAL A 199 -8.70 26.34 2.69
CA VAL A 199 -7.59 27.22 2.31
C VAL A 199 -6.76 27.53 3.56
N PRO A 200 -5.41 27.48 3.49
CA PRO A 200 -4.57 27.74 4.64
C PRO A 200 -4.83 29.11 5.25
N ALA A 201 -4.97 29.18 6.58
CA ALA A 201 -5.16 30.44 7.29
C ALA A 201 -3.92 31.35 7.29
N ALA A 202 -2.77 30.83 6.81
CA ALA A 202 -1.48 31.51 6.78
C ALA A 202 -1.24 32.33 5.51
N LEU A 203 -2.19 32.39 4.57
CA LEU A 203 -2.05 33.20 3.36
C LEU A 203 -1.96 34.68 3.70
N THR A 204 -1.03 35.38 3.06
CA THR A 204 -0.92 36.83 3.10
C THR A 204 -2.10 37.50 2.37
N ASP A 205 -2.35 38.78 2.66
CA ASP A 205 -3.39 39.56 1.98
C ASP A 205 -3.18 39.58 0.45
N SER A 206 -1.93 39.65 -0.01
CA SER A 206 -1.58 39.60 -1.43
C SER A 206 -1.87 38.25 -2.09
N GLU A 207 -1.64 37.15 -1.38
CA GLU A 207 -1.92 35.80 -1.90
C GLU A 207 -3.41 35.53 -1.96
N SER A 208 -4.16 36.01 -0.95
CA SER A 208 -5.61 35.92 -0.89
C SER A 208 -6.25 36.71 -2.04
N GLN A 209 -5.83 37.95 -2.25
CA GLN A 209 -6.32 38.77 -3.36
C GLN A 209 -6.01 38.14 -4.72
N TYR A 210 -4.80 37.61 -4.91
CA TYR A 210 -4.42 36.96 -6.16
C TYR A 210 -5.26 35.69 -6.43
N LEU A 211 -5.56 34.90 -5.39
CA LEU A 211 -6.43 33.75 -5.50
C LEU A 211 -7.86 34.16 -5.89
N ASP A 212 -8.38 35.22 -5.28
CA ASP A 212 -9.72 35.75 -5.58
C ASP A 212 -9.81 36.25 -7.02
N ASP A 213 -8.81 37.00 -7.49
CA ASP A 213 -8.73 37.52 -8.86
C ASP A 213 -8.71 36.36 -9.90
N VAL A 214 -7.86 35.35 -9.69
CA VAL A 214 -7.77 34.17 -10.57
C VAL A 214 -9.07 33.35 -10.56
N THR A 215 -9.71 33.23 -9.39
CA THR A 215 -10.98 32.51 -9.25
C THR A 215 -12.12 33.23 -9.96
N ALA A 216 -12.12 34.57 -9.92
CA ALA A 216 -13.09 35.39 -10.64
C ALA A 216 -12.93 35.26 -12.17
N ASP A 217 -11.69 35.14 -12.66
CA ASP A 217 -11.41 34.94 -14.09
C ASP A 217 -11.73 33.51 -14.57
N SER A 218 -11.41 32.49 -13.77
CA SER A 218 -11.68 31.08 -14.09
C SER A 218 -11.77 30.22 -12.83
N ALA A 219 -12.96 29.68 -12.56
CA ALA A 219 -13.19 28.79 -11.42
C ALA A 219 -12.27 27.56 -11.41
N ALA A 220 -11.94 27.02 -12.59
CA ALA A 220 -11.03 25.87 -12.69
C ALA A 220 -9.58 26.24 -12.35
N ALA A 221 -9.11 27.40 -12.82
CA ALA A 221 -7.77 27.90 -12.47
C ALA A 221 -7.69 28.26 -10.98
N GLY A 222 -8.74 28.87 -10.43
CA GLY A 222 -8.87 29.16 -9.00
C GLY A 222 -8.80 27.90 -8.13
N ALA A 223 -9.55 26.85 -8.50
CA ALA A 223 -9.51 25.57 -7.79
C ALA A 223 -8.12 24.90 -7.82
N GLN A 224 -7.43 24.97 -8.96
CA GLN A 224 -6.06 24.47 -9.08
C GLN A 224 -5.08 25.26 -8.20
N LEU A 225 -5.18 26.59 -8.22
CA LEU A 225 -4.32 27.45 -7.41
C LEU A 225 -4.58 27.26 -5.91
N ALA A 226 -5.84 27.10 -5.50
CA ALA A 226 -6.20 26.76 -4.13
C ALA A 226 -5.62 25.40 -3.70
N LEU A 227 -5.56 24.40 -4.60
CA LEU A 227 -4.84 23.15 -4.32
C LEU A 227 -3.33 23.39 -4.15
N HIS A 228 -2.70 24.19 -5.00
CA HIS A 228 -1.28 24.51 -4.86
C HIS A 228 -0.97 25.24 -3.56
N ALA A 229 -1.81 26.19 -3.14
CA ALA A 229 -1.69 26.84 -1.84
C ALA A 229 -1.74 25.82 -0.70
N ARG A 230 -2.72 24.91 -0.71
CA ARG A 230 -2.80 23.83 0.28
C ARG A 230 -1.55 22.93 0.30
N LEU A 231 -1.01 22.59 -0.87
CA LEU A 231 0.22 21.79 -0.99
C LEU A 231 1.47 22.53 -0.48
N LEU A 232 1.55 23.85 -0.67
CA LEU A 232 2.64 24.68 -0.14
C LEU A 232 2.73 24.54 1.38
N HIS A 233 1.59 24.52 2.05
CA HIS A 233 1.48 24.43 3.51
C HIS A 233 1.33 22.99 4.04
N ALA A 234 1.25 21.97 3.17
CA ALA A 234 0.93 20.60 3.58
C ALA A 234 1.97 19.95 4.52
N LEU A 235 3.22 20.44 4.48
CA LEU A 235 4.33 19.93 5.29
C LEU A 235 4.70 20.85 6.46
N GLU A 236 3.98 21.95 6.66
CA GLU A 236 4.27 22.87 7.76
C GLU A 236 4.04 22.19 9.12
N GLY A 237 4.96 22.40 10.06
CA GLY A 237 4.94 21.79 11.39
C GLY A 237 5.33 20.30 11.46
N LYS A 238 5.12 19.52 10.38
CA LYS A 238 5.41 18.07 10.34
C LYS A 238 6.74 17.74 9.65
N GLY A 239 7.13 18.56 8.68
CA GLY A 239 8.36 18.37 7.90
C GLY A 239 8.23 17.22 6.89
N LEU A 240 9.38 16.73 6.41
CA LEU A 240 9.45 15.65 5.41
C LEU A 240 9.33 14.25 6.03
N ASN A 241 9.51 14.11 7.34
CA ASN A 241 9.40 12.81 8.00
C ASN A 241 7.93 12.50 8.22
N ALA A 242 7.51 11.30 7.83
CA ALA A 242 6.16 10.77 8.04
C ALA A 242 5.72 10.75 9.52
N GLN A 243 6.67 10.78 10.48
CA GLN A 243 6.44 10.69 11.94
C GLN A 243 5.57 9.49 12.37
N LEU A 244 5.42 8.49 11.51
CA LEU A 244 4.64 7.29 11.78
C LEU A 244 5.38 6.38 12.76
N ALA A 245 4.63 5.81 13.71
CA ALA A 245 5.12 4.73 14.54
C ALA A 245 5.45 3.50 13.66
N ALA A 246 6.38 2.65 14.10
CA ALA A 246 6.82 1.48 13.33
C ALA A 246 5.65 0.58 12.88
N ASP A 247 4.67 0.37 13.75
CA ASP A 247 3.48 -0.44 13.45
C ASP A 247 2.55 0.21 12.39
N ALA A 248 2.53 1.55 12.34
CA ALA A 248 1.76 2.32 11.38
C ALA A 248 2.45 2.43 10.01
N LEU A 249 3.76 2.17 9.92
CA LEU A 249 4.50 2.16 8.65
C LEU A 249 4.01 1.04 7.72
N GLY A 250 3.70 -0.12 8.29
CA GLY A 250 3.11 -1.22 7.53
C GLY A 250 1.77 -0.83 6.92
N GLU A 251 0.94 -0.11 7.68
CA GLU A 251 -0.35 0.40 7.21
C GLU A 251 -0.20 1.48 6.14
N GLY A 252 0.68 2.45 6.38
CA GLY A 252 0.98 3.52 5.43
C GLY A 252 1.63 3.02 4.13
N ALA A 253 2.24 1.84 4.13
CA ALA A 253 2.77 1.20 2.94
C ALA A 253 1.73 0.47 2.10
N ARG A 254 0.56 0.12 2.65
CA ARG A 254 -0.44 -0.71 1.95
C ARG A 254 -1.13 0.06 0.82
N LEU A 255 -1.14 -0.53 -0.37
CA LEU A 255 -2.01 -0.14 -1.47
C LEU A 255 -3.33 -0.92 -1.39
N LEU A 256 -4.46 -0.21 -1.24
CA LEU A 256 -5.79 -0.80 -1.33
C LEU A 256 -6.04 -1.32 -2.74
N LEU A 257 -6.52 -2.56 -2.88
CA LEU A 257 -6.91 -3.15 -4.17
C LEU A 257 -8.42 -3.30 -4.33
N ALA A 258 -9.11 -3.73 -3.28
CA ALA A 258 -10.56 -3.85 -3.27
C ALA A 258 -11.11 -3.87 -1.85
N ARG A 259 -12.39 -3.49 -1.71
CA ARG A 259 -13.20 -3.80 -0.54
C ARG A 259 -14.17 -4.92 -0.87
N ILE A 260 -14.32 -5.82 0.08
CA ILE A 260 -15.17 -7.00 -0.03
C ILE A 260 -16.22 -6.91 1.08
N GLU A 261 -17.47 -7.12 0.71
CA GLU A 261 -18.58 -7.25 1.64
C GLU A 261 -19.09 -8.67 1.55
N ILE A 262 -19.28 -9.31 2.70
CA ILE A 262 -19.85 -10.65 2.77
C ILE A 262 -21.07 -10.57 3.68
N ASP A 263 -22.24 -10.93 3.16
CA ASP A 263 -23.45 -11.04 3.96
C ASP A 263 -23.34 -12.26 4.89
N ILE A 264 -23.18 -12.02 6.20
CA ILE A 264 -22.98 -13.06 7.21
C ILE A 264 -23.90 -12.76 8.40
N PRO A 265 -24.95 -13.57 8.64
CA PRO A 265 -25.90 -13.31 9.73
C PRO A 265 -25.29 -13.49 11.13
N ASP A 266 -24.28 -14.37 11.25
CA ASP A 266 -23.59 -14.65 12.50
C ASP A 266 -22.18 -15.17 12.23
N LEU A 267 -21.22 -14.78 13.08
CA LEU A 267 -19.82 -15.21 13.02
C LEU A 267 -19.59 -16.56 13.71
N GLU A 268 -20.46 -16.98 14.64
CA GLU A 268 -20.29 -18.25 15.38
C GLU A 268 -20.12 -19.48 14.45
N PRO A 269 -20.90 -19.64 13.36
CA PRO A 269 -20.72 -20.76 12.43
C PRO A 269 -19.36 -20.76 11.71
N LEU A 270 -18.75 -19.59 11.50
CA LEU A 270 -17.42 -19.50 10.90
C LEU A 270 -16.35 -20.02 11.85
N LEU A 271 -16.47 -19.66 13.14
CA LEU A 271 -15.53 -20.03 14.19
C LEU A 271 -15.60 -21.53 14.53
N ALA A 272 -16.79 -22.12 14.42
CA ALA A 272 -17.01 -23.55 14.70
C ALA A 272 -16.68 -24.48 13.51
N SER A 273 -16.29 -23.92 12.37
CA SER A 273 -16.11 -24.68 11.13
C SER A 273 -14.85 -25.56 11.12
N LYS A 274 -14.91 -26.65 10.35
CA LYS A 274 -13.79 -27.60 10.19
C LYS A 274 -13.04 -27.37 8.88
N GLU A 275 -11.78 -27.80 8.86
CA GLU A 275 -10.94 -27.74 7.67
C GLU A 275 -11.59 -28.43 6.46
N GLY A 276 -11.47 -27.81 5.28
CA GLY A 276 -12.04 -28.32 4.03
C GLY A 276 -13.53 -28.04 3.81
N GLN A 277 -14.25 -27.51 4.80
CA GLN A 277 -15.63 -27.05 4.62
C GLN A 277 -15.67 -25.69 3.91
N ALA A 278 -16.57 -25.57 2.93
CA ALA A 278 -16.91 -24.29 2.34
C ALA A 278 -17.73 -23.47 3.34
N LEU A 279 -17.35 -22.21 3.54
CA LEU A 279 -17.94 -21.35 4.56
C LEU A 279 -18.88 -20.29 4.01
N VAL A 280 -18.55 -19.77 2.83
CA VAL A 280 -19.24 -18.63 2.26
C VAL A 280 -19.79 -19.02 0.89
N ASN A 281 -21.02 -18.60 0.61
CA ASN A 281 -21.59 -18.67 -0.72
C ASN A 281 -21.09 -17.47 -1.54
N PRO A 282 -20.46 -17.66 -2.71
CA PRO A 282 -19.97 -16.55 -3.54
C PRO A 282 -21.06 -15.56 -3.95
N ASN A 283 -22.33 -15.97 -4.02
CA ASN A 283 -23.45 -15.08 -4.34
C ASN A 283 -23.74 -14.03 -3.25
N LEU A 284 -23.21 -14.23 -2.03
CA LEU A 284 -23.33 -13.32 -0.89
C LEU A 284 -22.13 -12.37 -0.77
N ILE A 285 -21.20 -12.43 -1.74
CA ILE A 285 -19.97 -11.65 -1.72
C ILE A 285 -20.07 -10.55 -2.76
N ARG A 286 -19.80 -9.31 -2.34
CA ARG A 286 -19.68 -8.16 -3.22
C ARG A 286 -18.24 -7.67 -3.20
N VAL A 287 -17.68 -7.40 -4.39
CA VAL A 287 -16.30 -6.90 -4.53
C VAL A 287 -16.34 -5.54 -5.21
N ASN A 288 -15.80 -4.53 -4.54
CA ASN A 288 -15.64 -3.19 -5.09
C ASN A 288 -14.16 -2.91 -5.34
N ASN A 289 -13.77 -2.89 -6.61
CA ASN A 289 -12.40 -2.59 -7.06
C ASN A 289 -12.15 -1.09 -7.29
N LEU A 290 -13.19 -0.25 -7.28
CA LEU A 290 -13.08 1.16 -7.67
C LEU A 290 -12.80 2.11 -6.50
N VAL A 291 -12.89 1.62 -5.27
CA VAL A 291 -12.57 2.37 -4.03
C VAL A 291 -11.06 2.59 -3.81
N ARG A 292 -10.21 1.98 -4.64
CA ARG A 292 -8.77 2.10 -4.53
C ARG A 292 -8.23 3.41 -5.11
N PRO A 293 -7.07 3.89 -4.63
CA PRO A 293 -6.37 4.97 -5.29
C PRO A 293 -5.80 4.50 -6.63
N PHE A 294 -5.92 5.36 -7.64
CA PHE A 294 -5.37 5.15 -8.97
C PHE A 294 -4.29 6.19 -9.25
N LEU A 295 -3.20 5.75 -9.88
CA LEU A 295 -2.22 6.67 -10.44
C LEU A 295 -2.75 7.17 -11.78
N VAL A 296 -2.84 8.50 -11.90
CA VAL A 296 -3.32 9.15 -13.11
C VAL A 296 -2.15 9.81 -13.84
N THR A 297 -1.93 9.43 -15.09
CA THR A 297 -0.86 10.03 -15.90
C THR A 297 -1.36 11.24 -16.68
N PRO A 298 -0.49 12.21 -17.02
CA PRO A 298 -0.86 13.33 -17.89
C PRO A 298 -1.42 12.89 -19.24
N SER A 299 -0.94 11.76 -19.78
CA SER A 299 -1.45 11.18 -21.02
C SER A 299 -2.88 10.66 -20.89
N GLN A 300 -3.26 10.08 -19.74
CA GLN A 300 -4.65 9.65 -19.48
C GLN A 300 -5.58 10.86 -19.39
N LEU A 301 -5.15 11.93 -18.70
CA LEU A 301 -5.93 13.17 -18.61
C LEU A 301 -6.10 13.85 -19.97
N ALA A 302 -5.03 13.94 -20.76
CA ALA A 302 -5.10 14.49 -22.11
C ALA A 302 -6.02 13.66 -23.02
N TYR A 303 -5.98 12.33 -22.89
CA TYR A 303 -6.89 11.44 -23.61
C TYR A 303 -8.36 11.67 -23.20
N LEU A 304 -8.64 11.82 -21.90
CA LEU A 304 -9.98 12.12 -21.42
C LEU A 304 -10.46 13.49 -21.92
N GLN A 305 -9.62 14.52 -21.87
CA GLN A 305 -9.98 15.86 -22.35
C GLN A 305 -10.24 15.91 -23.86
N ALA A 306 -9.57 15.07 -24.65
CA ALA A 306 -9.79 14.98 -26.10
C ALA A 306 -11.05 14.18 -26.48
N ASN A 307 -11.56 13.32 -25.59
CA ASN A 307 -12.69 12.41 -25.84
C ASN A 307 -13.90 12.66 -24.91
N ALA A 308 -13.87 13.71 -24.10
CA ALA A 308 -14.98 14.21 -23.28
C ALA A 308 -15.80 15.25 -24.05
#